data_AF-A0A183VHL3-F1
#
_entry.id   AF-A0A183VHL3-F1
#
_cell.length_a   1.000
_cell.length_b   1.000
_cell.length_c   1.000
_cell.angle_alpha   90.00
_cell.angle_beta   90.00
_cell.angle_gamma   90.00
#
_symmetry.space_group_name_H-M   'P 1'
#
loop_
_entity.id
_entity.type
_entity.pdbx_description
1 polymer ?
#
loop_
_entity_poly.entity_id
_entity_poly.type
_entity_poly.pdbx_seq_one_letter_code
_entity_poly.pdbx_strand_id
1 'polypeptide(L)' 'MSITLANNRGINEGLSKGVGFVRFDRKGEAEIAISKLNGTIPTGCTEPITVKFANNPAANAQKAQLQVQDVRVLIVSLE' A
#
# COMPACT_ATOMS: atom_id res chain seq x y z
N MET A 1 -0.85 -2.81 -15.54
CA MET A 1 -0.11 -2.16 -14.44
C MET A 1 -1.10 -1.46 -13.52
N SER A 2 -1.09 -1.67 -12.21
CA SER A 2 -2.01 -1.01 -11.29
C SER A 2 -1.29 0.01 -10.40
N ILE A 3 -1.91 1.16 -10.18
CA ILE A 3 -1.50 2.16 -9.21
C ILE A 3 -2.58 2.32 -8.14
N THR A 4 -2.16 2.71 -6.94
CA THR A 4 -3.03 3.06 -5.83
C THR A 4 -2.91 4.56 -5.59
N LEU A 5 -4.07 5.22 -5.50
CA LEU A 5 -4.21 6.61 -5.07
C LEU A 5 -4.75 6.58 -3.65
N ALA A 6 -4.14 7.29 -2.72
CA ALA A 6 -4.60 7.40 -1.34
C ALA A 6 -4.60 8.86 -0.90
N ASN A 7 -5.65 9.28 -0.21
CA ASN A 7 -5.75 10.61 0.39
C ASN A 7 -5.40 10.53 1.88
N ASN A 8 -4.63 11.49 2.39
CA ASN A 8 -4.12 11.43 3.77
C ASN A 8 -5.11 11.95 4.84
N ARG A 9 -6.34 12.32 4.44
CA ARG A 9 -7.35 12.90 5.35
C ARG A 9 -7.78 11.92 6.44
N GLY A 10 -7.48 12.31 7.67
CA GLY A 10 -8.09 11.75 8.87
C GLY A 10 -9.61 11.93 8.81
N ILE A 11 -10.29 10.82 8.54
CA ILE A 11 -11.71 10.51 8.72
C ILE A 11 -12.48 11.48 9.63
N ASN A 12 -13.03 12.55 9.05
CA ASN A 12 -14.14 13.27 9.64
C ASN A 12 -15.21 13.37 8.55
N GLU A 13 -16.38 12.82 8.84
CA GLU A 13 -17.59 12.80 8.00
C GLU A 13 -17.60 11.80 6.83
N GLY A 14 -17.83 10.51 7.11
CA GLY A 14 -18.57 9.57 6.23
C GLY A 14 -18.04 9.26 4.81
N LEU A 15 -17.06 10.00 4.30
CA LEU A 15 -16.43 9.79 3.02
C LEU A 15 -15.38 8.69 3.18
N SER A 16 -15.39 7.75 2.24
CA SER A 16 -14.47 6.61 2.15
C SER A 16 -13.02 7.02 2.43
N LYS A 17 -12.17 6.08 2.88
CA LYS A 17 -10.74 6.29 3.21
C LYS A 17 -9.86 6.90 2.09
N GLY A 18 -10.46 7.40 1.00
CA GLY A 18 -9.82 8.15 -0.06
C GLY A 18 -8.88 7.29 -0.90
N VAL A 19 -9.10 5.96 -0.91
CA VAL A 19 -8.24 5.02 -1.64
C VAL A 19 -8.92 4.59 -2.94
N GLY A 20 -8.26 4.80 -4.07
CA GLY A 20 -8.67 4.38 -5.41
C GLY A 20 -7.62 3.54 -6.10
N PHE A 21 -8.04 2.70 -7.04
CA PHE A 21 -7.15 1.89 -7.87
C PHE A 21 -7.35 2.25 -9.33
N VAL A 22 -6.26 2.45 -10.05
CA VAL A 22 -6.27 2.71 -11.50
C VAL A 22 -5.39 1.67 -12.17
N ARG A 23 -5.93 1.02 -13.21
CA ARG A 23 -5.21 0.07 -14.04
C ARG A 23 -4.84 0.74 -15.36
N PHE A 24 -3.55 0.76 -15.67
CA PHE A 24 -2.98 1.17 -16.94
C PHE A 24 -2.59 -0.05 -17.78
N ASP A 25 -2.65 0.10 -19.10
CA ASP A 25 -2.17 -0.88 -20.05
C ASP A 25 -0.65 -0.91 -20.12
N ARG A 26 0.00 0.27 -20.15
CA ARG A 26 1.46 0.38 -20.20
C ARG A 26 2.06 0.89 -18.90
N LYS A 27 3.29 0.46 -18.62
CA LYS A 27 4.07 0.94 -17.47
C LYS A 27 4.42 2.43 -17.61
N GLY A 28 4.82 2.88 -18.79
CA GLY A 28 5.20 4.28 -19.01
C GLY A 28 4.07 5.27 -18.69
N GLU A 29 2.83 4.92 -19.00
CA GLU A 29 1.66 5.74 -18.65
C GLU A 29 1.45 5.81 -17.13
N ALA A 30 1.64 4.70 -16.44
CA ALA A 30 1.56 4.65 -14.99
C ALA A 30 2.69 5.47 -14.31
N GLU A 31 3.90 5.47 -14.85
CA GLU A 31 5.01 6.29 -14.36
C GLU A 31 4.72 7.79 -14.51
N ILE A 32 4.19 8.19 -15.67
CA ILE A 32 3.77 9.57 -15.92
C ILE A 32 2.66 9.96 -14.93
N ALA A 33 1.68 9.09 -14.72
CA ALA A 33 0.58 9.35 -13.79
C ALA A 33 1.09 9.49 -12.34
N ILE A 34 1.97 8.60 -11.87
CA ILE A 34 2.59 8.71 -10.55
C ILE A 34 3.38 10.02 -10.43
N SER A 35 4.23 10.34 -11.40
CA SER A 35 5.07 11.53 -11.34
C SER A 35 4.26 12.83 -11.37
N LYS A 36 3.10 12.85 -12.04
CA LYS A 36 2.26 14.04 -12.15
C LYS A 36 1.29 14.19 -11.00
N LEU A 37 0.79 13.08 -10.44
CA LEU A 37 -0.29 13.08 -9.45
C LEU A 37 0.22 12.89 -8.02
N ASN A 38 1.37 12.26 -7.81
CA ASN A 38 1.91 12.07 -6.46
C ASN A 38 2.27 13.42 -5.83
N GLY A 39 1.68 13.70 -4.67
CA GLY A 39 1.88 14.96 -3.96
C GLY A 39 1.00 16.12 -4.45
N THR A 40 0.12 15.89 -5.44
CA THR A 40 -0.83 16.93 -5.87
C THR A 40 -2.00 17.03 -4.90
N ILE A 41 -2.58 18.22 -4.78
CA ILE A 41 -3.74 18.50 -3.93
C ILE A 41 -4.94 18.71 -4.86
N PRO A 42 -5.90 17.76 -4.93
CA PRO A 42 -7.08 17.92 -5.77
C PRO A 42 -7.96 19.08 -5.29
N THR A 43 -8.70 19.70 -6.20
CA THR A 43 -9.62 20.80 -5.88
C THR A 43 -10.67 20.35 -4.87
N GLY A 44 -10.74 21.01 -3.71
CA GLY A 44 -11.60 20.62 -2.58
C GLY A 44 -10.90 19.74 -1.52
N CYS A 45 -9.64 19.37 -1.76
CA CYS A 45 -8.78 18.74 -0.76
C CYS A 45 -7.82 19.77 -0.15
N THR A 46 -7.49 19.61 1.13
CA THR A 46 -6.44 20.38 1.82
C THR A 46 -5.13 19.62 1.94
N GLU A 47 -5.15 18.31 1.67
CA GLU A 47 -3.99 17.44 1.79
C GLU A 47 -3.58 16.84 0.45
N PRO A 48 -2.28 16.57 0.29
CA PRO A 48 -1.76 15.95 -0.92
C PRO A 48 -2.19 14.48 -1.01
N ILE A 49 -2.52 14.04 -2.21
CA ILE A 49 -2.73 12.63 -2.50
C ILE A 49 -1.40 11.92 -2.73
N THR A 50 -1.32 10.68 -2.28
CA THR A 50 -0.19 9.79 -2.56
C THR A 50 -0.56 8.88 -3.72
N VAL A 51 0.27 8.86 -4.75
CA VAL A 51 0.08 7.97 -5.90
C VAL A 51 1.30 7.07 -6.04
N LYS A 52 1.09 5.76 -6.03
CA LYS A 52 2.17 4.77 -6.08
C LYS A 52 1.73 3.54 -6.84
N PHE A 53 2.70 2.73 -7.29
CA PHE A 53 2.38 1.42 -7.82
C PHE A 53 1.64 0.59 -6.77
N ALA A 54 0.55 -0.05 -7.19
CA ALA A 54 -0.23 -0.90 -6.32
C ALA A 54 0.60 -2.16 -6.05
N ASN A 55 0.92 -2.38 -4.79
CA ASN A 55 1.52 -3.64 -4.37
C ASN A 55 0.41 -4.67 -4.21
N ASN A 56 0.60 -5.87 -4.76
CA ASN A 56 -0.39 -6.93 -4.62
C ASN A 56 -0.42 -7.38 -3.15
N PRO A 57 -1.54 -7.28 -2.40
CA PRO A 57 -1.60 -7.75 -1.02
C PRO A 57 -1.29 -9.25 -0.88
N ALA A 58 -1.47 -10.05 -1.94
CA ALA A 58 -1.04 -11.45 -1.96
C ALA A 58 0.50 -11.61 -1.83
N ALA A 59 1.30 -10.63 -2.27
CA ALA A 59 2.76 -10.64 -2.11
C ALA A 59 3.21 -10.27 -0.69
N ASN A 60 2.37 -9.56 0.08
CA ASN A 60 2.67 -9.22 1.48
C ASN A 60 2.26 -10.32 2.47
N ALA A 61 1.33 -11.21 2.11
CA ALA A 61 0.98 -12.37 2.93
C ALA A 61 2.15 -13.35 3.11
N GLN A 62 3.11 -13.39 2.18
CA GLN A 62 4.32 -14.22 2.27
C GLN A 62 5.37 -13.71 3.26
N LYS A 63 5.35 -12.43 3.67
CA LYS A 63 6.32 -11.87 4.63
C LYS A 63 5.91 -12.01 6.09
N ALA A 64 4.67 -12.37 6.38
CA ALA A 64 4.17 -12.53 7.76
C ALA A 64 4.37 -13.94 8.36
N GLN A 65 4.95 -14.89 7.62
CA GLN A 65 5.03 -16.30 8.03
C GLN A 65 6.44 -16.81 8.42
N LEU A 66 7.46 -15.94 8.55
CA LEU A 66 8.82 -16.35 8.95
C LEU A 66 9.21 -15.77 10.32
N GLN A 67 8.47 -16.08 11.38
CA GLN A 67 8.89 -15.72 12.75
C GLN A 67 8.26 -16.56 13.86
N VAL A 68 8.20 -17.89 13.73
CA VAL A 68 7.96 -18.78 14.90
C VAL A 68 8.71 -20.10 14.72
N GLN A 69 10.01 -20.16 15.03
CA GLN A 69 10.68 -21.45 15.29
C GLN A 69 11.96 -21.30 16.14
N ASP A 70 11.86 -20.76 17.36
CA ASP A 70 13.05 -20.70 18.26
C ASP A 70 12.78 -21.08 19.73
N VAL A 71 11.73 -21.86 20.03
CA VAL A 71 11.47 -22.24 21.46
C VAL A 71 11.48 -23.75 21.71
N ARG A 72 11.50 -24.60 20.66
CA ARG A 72 11.45 -26.07 20.85
C ARG A 72 12.81 -26.77 20.96
N VAL A 73 13.93 -26.07 20.77
CA VAL A 73 15.27 -26.69 20.86
C VAL A 73 15.80 -26.76 22.30
N LEU A 74 15.31 -25.92 23.22
CA LEU A 74 15.87 -25.83 24.57
C LEU A 74 15.41 -26.93 25.55
N ILE A 75 14.36 -27.70 25.23
CA ILE A 75 13.79 -28.68 26.19
C ILE A 75 14.32 -30.11 25.96
N VAL A 76 15.09 -30.36 24.89
CA VAL A 76 15.53 -31.73 24.54
C VAL A 76 16.91 -32.13 25.10
N SER A 77 17.54 -31.29 25.93
CA SER A 77 18.87 -31.58 26.52
C SER A 77 18.82 -32.13 27.96
N LEU A 78 17.65 -32.55 28.44
CA LEU A 78 17.49 -33.14 29.78
C LEU A 78 16.64 -34.42 29.69
N GLU A 79 17.12 -35.40 28.91
CA GLU A 79 16.70 -36.80 28.99
C GLU A 79 17.91 -37.71 28.74
#